data_AF-A0AAD7NQV5-F1
#
_entry.id   AF-A0AAD7NQV5-F1
#
_cell.length_a   1.000
_cell.length_b   1.000
_cell.length_c   1.000
_cell.angle_alpha   90.00
_cell.angle_beta   90.00
_cell.angle_gamma   90.00
#
_symmetry.space_group_name_H-M   'P 1'
#
loop_
_entity.id
_entity.type
_entity.pdbx_description
1 polymer ?
#
loop_
_entity_poly.entity_id
_entity_poly.type
_entity_poly.pdbx_seq_one_letter_code
_entity_poly.pdbx_strand_id
1 'polypeptide(L)'
;MASDFDLETLVDLEQTFYDSGYEDGFAHGRIHGLIEGRALGREKGFEMWEELAFYEGFARTWQAILTGLGRDDDRAAHHIRHLLDLIAQFPRVNPSTADSSSELDILKLSRQIQSRYRALCSTLGVKPANIRASGTTPDADSPEPPAAADSDTPRRQPVWKIEATSF
;
A
#
# COMPACT_ATOMS: atom_id res chain seq x y z
N MET A 1 46.98 -49.56 -3.52
CA MET A 1 47.34 -48.47 -2.61
C MET A 1 46.03 -48.03 -1.99
N ALA A 2 45.75 -48.46 -0.76
CA ALA A 2 44.57 -48.01 -0.02
C ALA A 2 44.77 -46.52 0.23
N SER A 3 43.88 -45.68 -0.29
CA SER A 3 43.80 -44.27 0.06
C SER A 3 43.65 -44.18 1.57
N ASP A 4 44.62 -43.55 2.22
CA ASP A 4 44.59 -43.27 3.65
C ASP A 4 43.31 -42.48 3.95
N PHE A 5 42.37 -43.12 4.67
CA PHE A 5 41.07 -42.52 4.97
C PHE A 5 41.26 -41.64 6.20
N ASP A 6 41.26 -40.33 5.99
CA ASP A 6 41.51 -39.35 7.05
C ASP A 6 40.28 -39.22 7.96
N LEU A 7 40.29 -39.91 9.09
CA LEU A 7 39.24 -39.91 10.10
C LEU A 7 39.03 -38.54 10.76
N GLU A 8 39.98 -37.61 10.65
CA GLU A 8 39.85 -36.25 11.18
C GLU A 8 38.78 -35.46 10.41
N THR A 9 38.63 -35.72 9.10
CA THR A 9 37.58 -35.10 8.28
C THR A 9 36.16 -35.51 8.69
N LEU A 10 36.02 -36.65 9.38
CA LEU A 10 34.74 -37.13 9.89
C LEU A 10 34.29 -36.37 11.15
N VAL A 11 35.24 -35.82 11.90
CA VAL A 11 34.99 -35.02 13.10
C VAL A 11 34.39 -33.66 12.72
N ASP A 12 34.89 -33.05 11.66
CA ASP A 12 34.43 -31.73 11.16
C ASP A 12 33.27 -31.84 10.13
N LEU A 13 32.78 -33.05 9.87
CA LEU A 13 31.78 -33.30 8.84
C LEU A 13 30.46 -32.56 9.13
N GLU A 14 30.00 -32.56 10.39
CA GLU A 14 28.79 -31.84 10.80
C GLU A 14 28.94 -30.32 10.56
N GLN A 15 30.06 -29.75 11.00
CA GLN A 15 30.33 -28.33 10.85
C GLN A 15 30.43 -27.93 9.37
N THR A 16 31.06 -28.77 8.54
CA THR A 16 31.17 -28.55 7.09
C THR A 16 29.80 -28.51 6.41
N PHE A 17 28.90 -29.44 6.76
CA PHE A 17 27.54 -29.43 6.22
C PHE A 17 26.70 -28.27 6.76
N TYR A 18 26.91 -27.88 8.02
CA TYR A 18 26.25 -26.71 8.61
C TYR A 18 26.67 -25.43 7.87
N ASP A 19 27.97 -25.20 7.72
CA ASP A 19 28.51 -24.01 7.06
C ASP A 19 28.10 -23.97 5.60
N SER A 20 28.16 -25.10 4.89
CA SER A 20 27.67 -25.22 3.51
C SER A 20 26.17 -24.89 3.40
N GLY A 21 25.33 -25.41 4.30
CA GLY A 21 23.90 -25.14 4.30
C GLY A 21 23.56 -23.70 4.69
N TYR A 22 24.33 -23.12 5.62
CA TYR A 22 24.18 -21.73 6.02
C TYR A 22 24.57 -20.78 4.89
N GLU A 23 25.71 -21.00 4.22
CA GLU A 23 26.16 -20.17 3.10
C GLU A 23 25.16 -20.19 1.95
N ASP A 24 24.67 -21.38 1.58
CA ASP A 24 23.66 -21.53 0.52
C ASP A 24 22.33 -20.88 0.91
N GLY A 25 21.84 -21.17 2.12
CA GLY A 25 20.60 -20.60 2.65
C GLY A 25 20.68 -19.07 2.79
N PHE A 26 21.82 -18.53 3.21
CA PHE A 26 22.05 -17.08 3.30
C PHE A 26 22.14 -16.43 1.92
N ALA A 27 22.86 -17.04 0.98
CA ALA A 27 22.96 -16.53 -0.39
C ALA A 27 21.58 -16.50 -1.06
N HIS A 28 20.80 -17.58 -0.91
CA HIS A 28 19.44 -17.69 -1.41
C HIS A 28 18.50 -16.70 -0.73
N GLY A 29 18.51 -16.65 0.60
CA GLY A 29 17.69 -15.75 1.40
C GLY A 29 17.96 -14.27 1.12
N ARG A 30 19.22 -13.90 0.85
CA ARG A 30 19.58 -12.53 0.44
C ARG A 30 18.95 -12.14 -0.90
N ILE A 31 18.96 -13.05 -1.87
CA ILE A 31 18.37 -12.79 -3.20
C ILE A 31 16.85 -12.69 -3.07
N HIS A 32 16.22 -13.66 -2.40
CA HIS A 32 14.77 -13.68 -2.21
C HIS A 32 14.28 -12.48 -1.41
N GLY A 33 14.94 -12.15 -0.30
CA GLY A 33 14.61 -10.97 0.51
C GLY A 33 14.71 -9.66 -0.27
N LEU A 34 15.67 -9.54 -1.19
CA LEU A 34 15.78 -8.36 -2.07
C LEU A 34 14.62 -8.28 -3.07
N ILE A 35 14.25 -9.42 -3.68
CA ILE A 35 13.15 -9.48 -4.66
C ILE A 35 11.81 -9.18 -3.98
N GLU A 36 11.54 -9.85 -2.86
CA GLU A 36 10.33 -9.68 -2.07
C GLU A 36 10.21 -8.27 -1.51
N GLY A 37 11.28 -7.75 -0.91
CA GLY A 37 11.29 -6.37 -0.39
C GLY A 37 11.02 -5.33 -1.49
N ARG A 38 11.55 -5.52 -2.70
CA ARG A 38 11.24 -4.67 -3.86
C ARG A 38 9.79 -4.81 -4.32
N ALA A 39 9.23 -6.02 -4.30
CA ALA A 39 7.83 -6.24 -4.67
C ALA A 39 6.89 -5.56 -3.66
N LEU A 40 7.10 -5.82 -2.37
CA LEU A 40 6.31 -5.26 -1.27
C LEU A 40 6.41 -3.73 -1.23
N GLY A 41 7.60 -3.16 -1.43
CA GLY A 41 7.80 -1.72 -1.49
C GLY A 41 7.02 -1.05 -2.62
N ARG A 42 6.93 -1.70 -3.80
CA ARG A 42 6.11 -1.20 -4.93
C ARG A 42 4.63 -1.25 -4.62
N GLU A 43 4.15 -2.36 -4.06
CA GLU A 43 2.74 -2.54 -3.70
C GLU A 43 2.31 -1.50 -2.66
N LYS A 44 3.05 -1.37 -1.57
CA LYS A 44 2.75 -0.41 -0.50
C LYS A 44 2.93 1.05 -0.94
N GLY A 45 3.91 1.30 -1.79
CA GLY A 45 4.08 2.60 -2.42
C GLY A 45 2.86 2.98 -3.27
N PHE A 46 2.32 2.04 -4.04
CA PHE A 46 1.11 2.26 -4.84
C PHE A 46 -0.12 2.48 -3.99
N GLU A 47 -0.36 1.66 -2.96
CA GLU A 47 -1.47 1.81 -2.01
C GLU A 47 -1.48 3.20 -1.37
N MET A 48 -0.30 3.70 -0.96
CA MET A 48 -0.15 5.04 -0.40
C MET A 48 -0.44 6.14 -1.42
N TRP A 49 0.14 6.03 -2.62
CA TRP A 49 -0.03 7.04 -3.66
C TRP A 49 -1.44 7.06 -4.27
N GLU A 50 -2.16 5.94 -4.28
CA GLU A 50 -3.57 5.88 -4.67
C GLU A 50 -4.42 6.80 -3.79
N GLU A 51 -4.24 6.70 -2.46
CA GLU A 51 -4.94 7.56 -1.49
C GLU A 51 -4.57 9.04 -1.68
N LEU A 52 -3.27 9.34 -1.84
CA LEU A 52 -2.78 10.72 -2.03
C LEU A 52 -3.25 11.34 -3.35
N ALA A 53 -3.18 10.60 -4.44
CA ALA A 53 -3.58 11.06 -5.77
C ALA A 53 -5.08 11.36 -5.83
N PHE A 54 -5.89 10.56 -5.13
CA PHE A 54 -7.30 10.90 -4.98
C PHE A 54 -7.49 12.23 -4.24
N TYR A 55 -6.81 12.44 -3.11
CA TYR A 55 -6.93 13.71 -2.37
C TYR A 55 -6.47 14.90 -3.20
N GLU A 56 -5.40 14.73 -3.99
CA GLU A 56 -4.92 15.74 -4.92
C GLU A 56 -5.96 16.06 -5.99
N GLY A 57 -6.54 15.04 -6.63
CA GLY A 57 -7.59 15.20 -7.63
C GLY A 57 -8.85 15.88 -7.06
N PHE A 58 -9.28 15.46 -5.86
CA PHE A 58 -10.39 16.07 -5.14
C PHE A 58 -10.12 17.55 -4.87
N ALA A 59 -8.95 17.89 -4.32
CA ALA A 59 -8.57 19.25 -3.99
C ALA A 59 -8.51 20.14 -5.23
N ARG A 60 -7.88 19.68 -6.32
CA ARG A 60 -7.79 20.41 -7.60
C ARG A 60 -9.16 20.63 -8.23
N THR A 61 -10.05 19.64 -8.17
CA THR A 61 -11.41 19.78 -8.71
C THR A 61 -12.20 20.85 -7.96
N TRP A 62 -12.16 20.83 -6.62
CA TRP A 62 -12.81 21.85 -5.82
C TRP A 62 -12.16 23.23 -5.97
N GLN A 63 -10.85 23.30 -6.20
CA GLN A 63 -10.17 24.55 -6.53
C GLN A 63 -10.73 25.16 -7.82
N ALA A 64 -10.88 24.36 -8.88
CA ALA A 64 -11.44 24.80 -10.15
C ALA A 64 -12.90 25.27 -10.01
N ILE A 65 -13.69 24.60 -9.17
CA ILE A 65 -15.08 25.01 -8.90
C ILE A 65 -15.12 26.35 -8.15
N LEU A 66 -14.33 26.52 -7.08
CA LEU A 66 -14.31 27.75 -6.29
C LEU A 66 -13.82 28.95 -7.09
N THR A 67 -12.78 28.77 -7.89
CA THR A 67 -12.27 29.81 -8.81
C THR A 67 -13.31 30.20 -9.85
N GLY A 68 -14.02 29.22 -10.45
CA GLY A 68 -15.13 29.48 -11.38
C GLY A 68 -16.32 30.23 -10.75
N LEU A 69 -16.53 30.10 -9.44
CA LEU A 69 -17.53 30.83 -8.67
C LEU A 69 -17.04 32.18 -8.13
N GLY A 70 -15.77 32.55 -8.37
CA GLY A 70 -15.16 33.77 -7.83
C GLY A 70 -14.91 33.75 -6.32
N ARG A 71 -14.87 32.56 -5.70
CA ARG A 71 -14.74 32.34 -4.25
C ARG A 71 -13.32 31.88 -3.86
N ASP A 72 -12.32 32.56 -4.41
CA ASP A 72 -10.92 32.13 -4.31
C ASP A 72 -10.27 32.42 -2.94
N ASP A 73 -10.86 33.34 -2.17
CA ASP A 73 -10.39 33.72 -0.83
C ASP A 73 -11.18 33.02 0.30
N ASP A 74 -12.00 32.04 -0.06
CA ASP A 74 -12.76 31.27 0.92
C ASP A 74 -11.85 30.45 1.83
N ARG A 75 -12.31 30.21 3.06
CA ARG A 75 -11.68 29.27 4.00
C ARG A 75 -11.39 27.91 3.36
N ALA A 76 -12.28 27.42 2.49
CA ALA A 76 -12.10 26.18 1.75
C ALA A 76 -10.91 26.25 0.77
N ALA A 77 -10.73 27.37 0.06
CA ALA A 77 -9.61 27.58 -0.85
C ALA A 77 -8.26 27.59 -0.11
N HIS A 78 -8.21 28.13 1.11
CA HIS A 78 -7.02 28.07 1.95
C HIS A 78 -6.69 26.65 2.42
N HIS A 79 -7.70 25.85 2.79
CA HIS A 79 -7.50 24.44 3.14
C HIS A 79 -7.04 23.60 1.94
N ILE A 80 -7.56 23.87 0.75
CA ILE A 80 -7.16 23.23 -0.51
C ILE A 80 -5.68 23.47 -0.79
N ARG A 81 -5.23 24.74 -0.76
CA ARG A 81 -3.81 25.08 -0.98
C ARG A 81 -2.90 24.35 -0.01
N HIS A 82 -3.25 24.37 1.28
CA HIS A 82 -2.45 23.69 2.31
C HIS A 82 -2.41 22.16 2.12
N LEU A 83 -3.52 21.54 1.71
CA LEU A 83 -3.56 20.12 1.41
C LEU A 83 -2.64 19.77 0.22
N LEU A 84 -2.67 20.58 -0.84
CA LEU A 84 -1.81 20.40 -2.01
C LEU A 84 -0.33 20.59 -1.66
N ASP A 85 0.02 21.57 -0.82
CA ASP A 85 1.39 21.79 -0.36
C ASP A 85 1.93 20.60 0.43
N LEU A 86 1.10 19.96 1.26
CA LEU A 86 1.50 18.76 1.99
C LEU A 86 1.70 17.56 1.06
N ILE A 87 0.83 17.40 0.06
CA ILE A 87 0.96 16.32 -0.94
C ILE A 87 2.23 16.54 -1.79
N ALA A 88 2.56 17.78 -2.14
CA ALA A 88 3.77 18.11 -2.90
C ALA A 88 5.07 17.78 -2.17
N GLN A 89 5.06 17.71 -0.84
CA GLN A 89 6.21 17.30 -0.02
C GLN A 89 6.44 15.78 -0.01
N PHE A 90 5.47 14.99 -0.50
CA PHE A 90 5.59 13.53 -0.49
C PHE A 90 6.67 13.06 -1.50
N PRO A 91 7.61 12.18 -1.11
CA PRO A 91 8.69 11.75 -1.98
C PRO A 91 8.17 10.97 -3.20
N ARG A 92 8.56 11.42 -4.39
CA ARG A 92 8.24 10.76 -5.67
C ARG A 92 9.27 9.72 -6.11
N VAL A 93 10.45 9.75 -5.50
CA VAL A 93 11.55 8.83 -5.76
C VAL A 93 11.91 8.18 -4.43
N ASN A 94 12.16 6.87 -4.45
CA ASN A 94 12.63 6.15 -3.27
C ASN A 94 14.07 6.57 -2.97
N PRO A 95 14.35 7.37 -1.92
CA PRO A 95 15.71 7.75 -1.59
C PRO A 95 16.49 6.49 -1.21
N SER A 96 17.72 6.40 -1.70
CA SER A 96 18.58 5.26 -1.37
C SER A 96 18.97 5.34 0.11
N THR A 97 19.26 4.20 0.73
CA THR A 97 19.63 4.07 2.16
C THR A 97 20.78 4.99 2.60
N ALA A 98 21.57 5.54 1.67
CA ALA A 98 22.66 6.47 1.92
C ALA A 98 22.20 7.90 2.32
N ASP A 99 20.98 8.31 2.00
CA ASP A 99 20.49 9.69 2.20
C ASP A 99 19.67 9.87 3.49
N SER A 100 19.87 8.98 4.47
CA SER A 100 19.11 8.87 5.73
C SER A 100 19.18 10.10 6.67
N SER A 101 19.84 11.19 6.27
CA SER A 101 19.98 12.42 7.07
C SER A 101 18.71 13.27 7.16
N SER A 102 17.68 12.96 6.36
CA SER A 102 16.34 13.51 6.52
C SER A 102 15.36 12.35 6.57
N GLU A 103 15.22 11.74 7.75
CA GLU A 103 14.18 10.75 8.04
C GLU A 103 12.81 11.45 7.97
N LEU A 104 12.34 11.71 6.76
CA LEU A 104 11.00 12.19 6.51
C LEU A 104 10.05 11.10 7.00
N ASP A 105 9.34 11.37 8.08
CA ASP A 105 8.37 10.43 8.64
C ASP A 105 7.13 10.40 7.72
N ILE A 106 7.20 9.52 6.73
CA ILE A 106 6.17 9.29 5.72
C ILE A 106 4.81 9.01 6.39
N LEU A 107 4.81 8.29 7.51
CA LEU A 107 3.58 7.93 8.24
C LEU A 107 2.98 9.11 9.00
N LYS A 108 3.80 10.04 9.52
CA LYS A 108 3.30 11.30 10.10
C LYS A 108 2.71 12.19 9.00
N LEU A 109 3.41 12.32 7.88
CA LEU A 109 2.96 13.16 6.77
C LEU A 109 1.65 12.63 6.15
N SER A 110 1.52 11.31 5.97
CA SER A 110 0.27 10.70 5.49
C SER A 110 -0.90 10.94 6.45
N ARG A 111 -0.70 10.77 7.76
CA ARG A 111 -1.72 11.08 8.79
C ARG A 111 -2.12 12.56 8.77
N GLN A 112 -1.15 13.45 8.60
CA GLN A 112 -1.41 14.89 8.48
C GLN A 112 -2.28 15.18 7.26
N ILE A 113 -1.95 14.61 6.09
CA ILE A 113 -2.74 14.77 4.86
C ILE A 113 -4.17 14.26 5.05
N GLN A 114 -4.36 13.06 5.62
CA GLN A 114 -5.68 12.49 5.88
C GLN A 114 -6.52 13.40 6.82
N SER A 115 -5.90 13.99 7.84
CA SER A 115 -6.57 14.92 8.75
C SER A 115 -7.01 16.21 8.04
N ARG A 116 -6.17 16.74 7.16
CA ARG A 116 -6.45 17.95 6.38
C ARG A 116 -7.53 17.71 5.34
N TYR A 117 -7.51 16.58 4.67
CA TYR A 117 -8.59 16.15 3.78
C TYR A 117 -9.93 16.09 4.50
N ARG A 118 -10.00 15.45 5.68
CA ARG A 118 -11.24 15.38 6.47
C ARG A 118 -11.72 16.77 6.90
N ALA A 119 -10.80 17.66 7.31
CA ALA A 119 -11.15 19.04 7.63
C ALA A 119 -11.70 19.80 6.41
N LEU A 120 -11.11 19.60 5.23
CA LEU A 120 -11.60 20.17 3.98
C LEU A 120 -13.01 19.67 3.66
N CYS A 121 -13.25 18.36 3.75
CA CYS A 121 -14.58 17.76 3.58
C CYS A 121 -15.63 18.40 4.51
N SER A 122 -15.28 18.60 5.79
CA SER A 122 -16.16 19.31 6.74
C SER A 122 -16.44 20.75 6.33
N THR A 123 -15.46 21.49 5.80
CA THR A 123 -15.70 22.86 5.31
C THR A 123 -16.53 22.94 4.04
N LEU A 124 -16.44 21.93 3.18
CA LEU A 124 -17.23 21.83 1.95
C LEU A 124 -18.62 21.21 2.19
N GLY A 125 -18.87 20.66 3.38
CA GLY A 125 -20.12 19.95 3.69
C GLY A 125 -20.25 18.59 3.00
N VAL A 126 -19.14 17.99 2.56
CA VAL A 126 -19.11 16.71 1.83
C VAL A 126 -18.67 15.60 2.78
N LYS A 127 -19.27 14.41 2.66
CA LYS A 127 -18.83 13.23 3.43
C LYS A 127 -17.48 12.73 2.90
N PRO A 128 -16.49 12.45 3.77
CA PRO A 128 -15.21 11.94 3.30
C PRO A 128 -15.37 10.53 2.74
N ALA A 129 -14.84 10.30 1.54
CA ALA A 129 -14.70 8.95 0.98
C ALA A 129 -13.61 8.16 1.73
N ASN A 130 -13.88 6.87 1.99
CA ASN A 130 -12.90 5.94 2.55
C ASN A 130 -12.25 5.17 1.40
N ILE A 131 -10.96 5.41 1.14
CA ILE A 131 -10.23 4.85 -0.01
C ILE A 131 -9.42 3.60 0.34
N ARG A 132 -9.39 3.21 1.61
CA ARG A 132 -8.86 1.91 2.03
C ARG A 132 -9.82 0.78 1.66
N ALA A 133 -9.93 0.46 0.37
CA ALA A 133 -10.54 -0.79 -0.12
C ALA A 133 -10.23 -1.00 -1.61
N SER A 134 -9.00 -1.42 -1.93
CA SER A 134 -8.69 -2.16 -3.17
C SER A 134 -7.91 -3.46 -2.88
N GLY A 135 -8.07 -4.00 -1.66
CA GLY A 135 -7.49 -5.27 -1.22
C GLY A 135 -8.48 -6.44 -1.17
N THR A 136 -9.58 -6.41 -1.93
CA THR A 136 -10.35 -7.65 -2.15
C THR A 136 -9.66 -8.43 -3.26
N THR A 137 -8.63 -9.20 -2.91
CA THR A 137 -8.39 -10.44 -3.64
C THR A 137 -9.64 -11.29 -3.45
N PRO A 138 -10.35 -11.72 -4.52
CA PRO A 138 -11.28 -12.81 -4.35
C PRO A 138 -10.42 -14.00 -3.91
N ASP A 139 -10.58 -14.45 -2.66
CA ASP A 139 -10.06 -15.74 -2.21
C ASP A 139 -10.63 -16.80 -3.16
N ALA A 140 -9.83 -17.16 -4.14
CA ALA A 140 -10.03 -18.30 -5.02
C ALA A 140 -9.33 -19.52 -4.42
N ASP A 141 -9.56 -19.78 -3.13
CA ASP A 141 -9.35 -21.11 -2.54
C ASP A 141 -10.01 -21.16 -1.15
N SER A 142 -11.28 -21.58 -1.13
CA SER A 142 -11.90 -22.09 0.09
C SER A 142 -12.78 -23.27 -0.29
N PRO A 143 -12.53 -24.48 0.29
CA PRO A 143 -13.27 -25.66 -0.07
C PRO A 143 -14.72 -25.53 0.40
N GLU A 144 -15.63 -25.87 -0.51
CA GLU A 144 -17.08 -25.83 -0.37
C GLU A 144 -17.56 -26.59 0.89
N PRO A 145 -18.21 -25.93 1.87
CA PRO A 145 -18.83 -26.63 2.99
C PRO A 145 -20.26 -27.08 2.63
N PRO A 146 -20.72 -28.22 3.18
CA PRO A 146 -21.93 -28.88 2.74
C PRO A 146 -23.20 -28.12 3.12
N ALA A 147 -24.20 -28.30 2.28
CA ALA A 147 -25.52 -27.70 2.36
C ALA A 147 -26.23 -27.92 3.73
N ALA A 148 -26.69 -26.80 4.30
CA ALA A 148 -27.98 -26.59 4.99
C ALA A 148 -27.83 -25.81 6.31
N ALA A 149 -28.36 -24.58 6.35
CA ALA A 149 -29.33 -24.13 7.34
C ALA A 149 -29.61 -22.62 7.17
N ASP A 150 -30.90 -22.31 7.19
CA ASP A 150 -31.54 -21.02 7.07
C ASP A 150 -31.03 -20.01 8.13
N SER A 151 -30.45 -18.89 7.70
CA SER A 151 -30.35 -17.69 8.55
C SER A 151 -30.29 -16.41 7.71
N ASP A 152 -31.28 -15.56 7.98
CA ASP A 152 -31.57 -14.27 7.38
C ASP A 152 -30.37 -13.31 7.49
N THR A 153 -29.69 -13.06 6.37
CA THR A 153 -28.69 -11.99 6.23
C THR A 153 -29.20 -10.96 5.22
N PRO A 154 -29.25 -9.66 5.56
CA PRO A 154 -29.81 -8.66 4.67
C PRO A 154 -28.95 -8.51 3.41
N ARG A 155 -29.50 -8.91 2.26
CA ARG A 155 -28.86 -8.83 0.95
C ARG A 155 -28.48 -7.39 0.63
N ARG A 156 -27.17 -7.12 0.50
CA ARG A 156 -26.65 -5.84 0.00
C ARG A 156 -27.13 -5.64 -1.42
N GLN A 157 -27.88 -4.56 -1.66
CA GLN A 157 -28.38 -4.23 -3.00
C GLN A 157 -27.23 -3.76 -3.90
N PRO A 158 -27.11 -4.29 -5.13
CA PRO A 158 -26.17 -3.75 -6.11
C PRO A 158 -26.65 -2.38 -6.60
N VAL A 159 -25.73 -1.41 -6.61
CA VAL A 159 -25.98 0.00 -6.95
C VAL A 159 -26.29 0.23 -8.44
N TRP A 160 -26.08 -0.77 -9.30
CA TRP A 160 -26.24 -0.63 -10.74
C TRP A 160 -27.17 -1.72 -11.30
N LYS A 161 -28.23 -1.30 -12.01
CA LYS A 161 -29.04 -2.18 -12.84
C LYS A 161 -28.45 -2.17 -14.24
N ILE A 162 -27.86 -3.29 -14.65
CA ILE A 162 -27.46 -3.50 -16.04
C ILE A 162 -28.70 -4.07 -16.74
N GLU A 163 -29.34 -3.26 -17.57
CA GLU A 163 -30.41 -3.75 -18.45
C GLU A 163 -29.77 -4.61 -19.54
N ALA A 164 -29.98 -5.92 -19.46
CA ALA A 164 -29.64 -6.84 -20.53
C ALA A 164 -30.58 -6.56 -21.70
N THR A 165 -30.11 -5.82 -22.69
CA THR A 165 -30.76 -5.70 -23.99
C THR A 165 -30.52 -7.02 -24.72
N SER A 166 -31.59 -7.81 -24.86
CA SER A 166 -31.61 -9.01 -25.69
C SER A 166 -31.42 -8.64 -27.16
N PHE A 167 -30.42 -9.23 -27.80
CA PHE A 167 -30.34 -9.36 -29.27
C PHE A 167 -31.07 -10.64 -29.72
#